data_AF-A0A4V6BB04-F1
#
_entry.id   AF-A0A4V6BB04-F1
#
_cell.length_a   1.000
_cell.length_b   1.000
_cell.length_c   1.000
_cell.angle_alpha   90.00
_cell.angle_beta   90.00
_cell.angle_gamma   90.00
#
_symmetry.space_group_name_H-M   'P 1'
#
loop_
_entity.id
_entity.type
_entity.pdbx_description
1 polymer ?
#
loop_
_entity_poly.entity_id
_entity_poly.type
_entity_poly.pdbx_seq_one_letter_code
_entity_poly.pdbx_strand_id
1 'polypeptide(L)'
;MNSGRRGVLAFLGSLVLGAPSLSKAASKSSAFAESRSEYQPRHVLCFLGTEKGLAALQQSARTAVDTFATDFSIDEEYSQDEPDDRMERSFNVCWDRVDPNTYQEADEEAVAGHGSVLYVLGPSMAAENAVMTSATALQFVQHMLDHGAIAVKGESAGVAHGARRWKELFEQSRSDAASGDLLALAKTCRLAFARRPIGDDAKGMASVGFHLVGLPDVEVGFIRKDENLPSTNPEQLKIAALMDDIADQMARDGVQTTVTAHQATLSNDMRYEDDSYKFNPFGVVSIQDYKL
;
A
#
# COMPACT_ATOMS: atom_id res chain seq x y z
N MET A 1 -45.70 13.09 72.87
CA MET A 1 -46.57 14.28 72.76
C MET A 1 -46.87 14.54 71.29
N ASN A 2 -48.17 14.69 71.00
CA ASN A 2 -48.83 15.01 69.73
C ASN A 2 -48.11 16.08 68.90
N SER A 3 -47.96 15.92 67.57
CA SER A 3 -48.97 16.02 66.50
C SER A 3 -49.46 17.45 66.24
N GLY A 4 -49.03 18.01 65.10
CA GLY A 4 -49.69 19.08 64.34
C GLY A 4 -49.41 18.83 62.86
N ARG A 5 -50.39 18.32 62.08
CA ARG A 5 -51.36 19.05 61.23
C ARG A 5 -50.68 19.95 60.17
N ARG A 6 -51.09 20.04 58.90
CA ARG A 6 -52.01 19.36 57.95
C ARG A 6 -51.99 20.27 56.69
N GLY A 7 -52.20 19.72 55.48
CA GLY A 7 -52.59 20.45 54.27
C GLY A 7 -51.56 20.38 53.14
N VAL A 8 -51.65 19.55 52.10
CA VAL A 8 -52.65 19.32 51.02
C VAL A 8 -52.46 20.24 49.79
N LEU A 9 -52.40 19.55 48.65
CA LEU A 9 -52.72 19.91 47.25
C LEU A 9 -51.58 20.21 46.26
N ALA A 10 -51.76 19.53 45.13
CA ALA A 10 -50.88 19.26 44.01
C ALA A 10 -50.76 20.43 43.03
N PHE A 11 -49.69 20.42 42.22
CA PHE A 11 -49.80 20.76 40.81
C PHE A 11 -48.81 19.94 39.97
N LEU A 12 -49.35 19.33 38.93
CA LEU A 12 -48.68 18.63 37.84
C LEU A 12 -47.83 19.62 37.03
N GLY A 13 -46.63 19.19 36.64
CA GLY A 13 -45.74 19.95 35.76
C GLY A 13 -44.52 19.14 35.36
N SER A 14 -44.73 18.09 34.56
CA SER A 14 -43.66 17.35 33.89
C SER A 14 -43.04 18.22 32.78
N LEU A 15 -41.86 18.80 33.06
CA LEU A 15 -40.97 19.36 32.05
C LEU A 15 -40.16 18.22 31.44
N VAL A 16 -40.68 17.65 30.36
CA VAL A 16 -39.89 16.89 29.40
C VAL A 16 -39.03 17.90 28.64
N LEU A 17 -37.78 18.06 29.06
CA LEU A 17 -36.76 18.73 28.25
C LEU A 17 -36.51 17.85 27.03
N GLY A 18 -37.11 18.24 25.90
CA GLY A 18 -36.87 17.62 24.60
C GLY A 18 -35.39 17.70 24.26
N ALA A 19 -34.78 16.54 24.04
CA ALA A 19 -33.46 16.44 23.43
C ALA A 19 -33.54 17.07 22.02
N PRO A 20 -32.58 17.92 21.64
CA PRO A 20 -32.56 18.47 20.30
C PRO A 20 -32.32 17.33 19.31
N SER A 21 -33.20 17.25 18.32
CA SER A 21 -33.05 16.36 17.18
C SER A 21 -31.79 16.74 16.41
N LEU A 22 -30.79 15.87 16.45
CA LEU A 22 -29.63 15.91 15.57
C LEU A 22 -30.08 15.53 14.16
N SER A 23 -30.76 16.47 13.51
CA SER A 23 -30.99 16.41 12.07
C SER A 23 -29.66 16.62 11.35
N LYS A 24 -29.28 15.61 10.56
CA LYS A 24 -28.34 15.65 9.42
C LYS A 24 -27.14 16.59 9.58
N ALA A 25 -26.17 16.19 10.39
CA ALA A 25 -24.79 16.43 9.98
C ALA A 25 -24.57 15.56 8.74
N ALA A 26 -24.30 16.16 7.58
CA ALA A 26 -23.76 15.44 6.45
C ALA A 26 -22.58 14.63 6.97
N SER A 27 -22.65 13.30 6.88
CA SER A 27 -21.58 12.42 7.28
C SER A 27 -20.32 12.90 6.58
N LYS A 28 -19.34 13.41 7.33
CA LYS A 28 -18.00 13.54 6.79
C LYS A 28 -17.67 12.16 6.25
N SER A 29 -17.37 12.07 4.95
CA SER A 29 -16.82 10.87 4.35
C SER A 29 -15.75 10.33 5.27
N SER A 30 -15.70 9.01 5.47
CA SER A 30 -14.58 8.37 6.16
C SER A 30 -13.27 8.90 5.55
N ALA A 31 -12.28 9.18 6.41
CA ALA A 31 -10.93 9.54 5.95
C ALA A 31 -10.24 8.36 5.26
N PHE A 32 -10.74 7.14 5.47
CA PHE A 32 -10.21 5.89 4.94
C PHE A 32 -11.10 5.34 3.82
N ALA A 33 -10.49 4.62 2.87
CA ALA A 33 -11.24 3.96 1.82
C ALA A 33 -12.15 2.87 2.39
N GLU A 34 -13.40 2.85 1.95
CA GLU A 34 -14.34 1.80 2.35
C GLU A 34 -13.96 0.47 1.69
N SER A 35 -13.87 -0.60 2.49
CA SER A 35 -13.65 -1.94 1.93
C SER A 35 -14.87 -2.39 1.13
N ARG A 36 -14.59 -3.05 0.01
CA ARG A 36 -15.57 -3.58 -0.96
C ARG A 36 -15.54 -5.10 -1.03
N SER A 37 -14.70 -5.74 -0.22
CA SER A 37 -14.51 -7.18 -0.11
C SER A 37 -14.21 -7.56 1.36
N GLU A 38 -14.34 -8.84 1.70
CA GLU A 38 -13.89 -9.39 2.98
C GLU A 38 -12.38 -9.64 3.01
N TYR A 39 -11.71 -9.61 1.85
CA TYR A 39 -10.26 -9.77 1.76
C TYR A 39 -9.52 -8.66 2.53
N GLN A 40 -8.51 -9.07 3.30
CA GLN A 40 -7.60 -8.16 3.99
C GLN A 40 -6.21 -8.25 3.37
N PRO A 41 -5.68 -7.15 2.82
CA PRO A 41 -4.37 -7.17 2.19
C PRO A 41 -3.27 -7.33 3.21
N ARG A 42 -2.13 -7.84 2.77
CA ARG A 42 -0.91 -7.96 3.58
C ARG A 42 0.33 -7.76 2.74
N HIS A 43 1.43 -7.41 3.40
CA HIS A 43 2.75 -7.41 2.76
C HIS A 43 3.27 -8.83 2.60
N VAL A 44 3.80 -9.14 1.43
CA VAL A 44 4.60 -10.33 1.15
C VAL A 44 5.94 -9.84 0.62
N LEU A 45 7.01 -10.13 1.35
CA LEU A 45 8.36 -9.66 1.07
C LEU A 45 9.24 -10.86 0.72
N CYS A 46 9.89 -10.79 -0.44
CA CYS A 46 10.89 -11.75 -0.88
C CYS A 46 12.28 -11.15 -0.65
N PHE A 47 13.12 -11.85 0.11
CA PHE A 47 14.50 -11.51 0.39
C PHE A 47 15.42 -12.53 -0.28
N LEU A 48 16.39 -12.06 -1.05
CA LEU A 48 17.43 -12.91 -1.61
C LEU A 48 18.69 -12.83 -0.73
N GLY A 49 19.33 -13.97 -0.51
CA GLY A 49 20.60 -14.08 0.20
C GLY A 49 21.67 -14.74 -0.66
N THR A 50 22.89 -14.78 -0.14
CA THR A 50 24.00 -15.52 -0.77
C THR A 50 23.81 -17.03 -0.66
N GLU A 51 24.73 -17.81 -1.24
CA GLU A 51 24.77 -19.28 -1.08
C GLU A 51 24.80 -19.67 0.40
N LYS A 52 23.94 -20.62 0.79
CA LYS A 52 23.79 -21.09 2.18
C LYS A 52 23.40 -19.98 3.17
N GLY A 53 22.74 -18.95 2.66
CA GLY A 53 22.37 -17.74 3.39
C GLY A 53 21.05 -17.83 4.15
N LEU A 54 20.20 -18.84 3.89
CA LEU A 54 18.83 -18.88 4.42
C LEU A 54 18.81 -18.86 5.95
N ALA A 55 19.67 -19.65 6.61
CA ALA A 55 19.72 -19.71 8.06
C ALA A 55 20.04 -18.34 8.69
N ALA A 56 20.94 -17.57 8.07
CA ALA A 56 21.27 -16.22 8.51
C ALA A 56 20.10 -15.27 8.28
N LEU A 57 19.45 -15.33 7.11
CA LEU A 57 18.26 -14.52 6.81
C LEU A 57 17.11 -14.81 7.79
N GLN A 58 16.82 -16.09 8.06
CA GLN A 58 15.78 -16.48 9.02
C GLN A 58 16.10 -15.97 10.42
N GLN A 59 17.37 -16.03 10.84
CA GLN A 59 17.77 -15.50 12.14
C GLN A 59 17.57 -13.98 12.23
N SER A 60 17.98 -13.24 11.20
CA SER A 60 17.76 -11.79 11.11
C SER A 60 16.27 -11.44 11.13
N ALA A 61 15.46 -12.16 10.35
CA ALA A 61 14.01 -11.98 10.30
C ALA A 61 13.36 -12.25 11.68
N ARG A 62 13.75 -13.32 12.38
CA ARG A 62 13.28 -13.61 13.75
C ARG A 62 13.62 -12.46 14.70
N THR A 63 14.84 -11.93 14.62
CA THR A 63 15.25 -10.78 15.43
C THR A 63 14.39 -9.54 15.15
N ALA A 64 14.06 -9.24 13.89
CA ALA A 64 13.17 -8.14 13.54
C ALA A 64 11.74 -8.34 14.08
N VAL A 65 11.19 -9.56 13.94
CA VAL A 65 9.88 -9.94 14.49
C VAL A 65 9.85 -9.75 16.01
N ASP A 66 10.87 -10.25 16.72
CA ASP A 66 10.95 -10.15 18.18
C ASP A 66 11.12 -8.71 18.69
N THR A 67 11.63 -7.80 17.85
CA THR A 67 12.01 -6.45 18.27
C THR A 67 11.00 -5.37 17.92
N PHE A 68 10.50 -5.36 16.67
CA PHE A 68 9.65 -4.25 16.18
C PHE A 68 8.54 -4.67 15.23
N ALA A 69 8.56 -5.88 14.67
CA ALA A 69 7.60 -6.38 13.69
C ALA A 69 6.86 -7.62 14.21
N THR A 70 6.32 -7.55 15.43
CA THR A 70 5.80 -8.71 16.18
C THR A 70 4.70 -9.50 15.47
N ASP A 71 3.96 -8.86 14.57
CA ASP A 71 2.86 -9.49 13.83
C ASP A 71 3.29 -9.99 12.42
N PHE A 72 4.59 -9.90 12.09
CA PHE A 72 5.16 -10.49 10.88
C PHE A 72 5.54 -11.96 11.14
N SER A 73 5.50 -12.78 10.10
CA SER A 73 5.83 -14.20 10.16
C SER A 73 6.74 -14.60 9.01
N ILE A 74 7.66 -15.52 9.28
CA ILE A 74 8.47 -16.16 8.25
C ILE A 74 7.65 -17.25 7.58
N ASP A 75 7.70 -17.33 6.25
CA ASP A 75 7.14 -18.43 5.48
C ASP A 75 8.19 -19.53 5.35
N GLU A 76 7.99 -20.66 6.04
CA GLU A 76 8.93 -21.80 5.98
C GLU A 76 8.66 -22.72 4.79
N GLU A 77 7.52 -22.61 4.12
CA GLU A 77 7.11 -23.50 3.01
C GLU A 77 7.77 -23.08 1.69
N TYR A 78 7.78 -21.79 1.40
CA TYR A 78 8.28 -21.23 0.14
C TYR A 78 9.70 -20.66 0.23
N SER A 79 10.32 -20.70 1.40
CA SER A 79 11.72 -20.28 1.61
C SER A 79 12.68 -21.44 1.41
N GLN A 80 13.79 -21.20 0.71
CA GLN A 80 14.74 -22.25 0.33
C GLN A 80 16.20 -21.77 0.39
N ASP A 81 17.11 -22.69 0.74
CA ASP A 81 18.55 -22.43 0.86
C ASP A 81 19.29 -22.80 -0.43
N GLU A 82 18.67 -22.49 -1.56
CA GLU A 82 19.19 -22.69 -2.91
C GLU A 82 18.71 -21.58 -3.86
N PRO A 83 19.42 -21.30 -4.97
CA PRO A 83 18.94 -20.39 -6.00
C PRO A 83 17.57 -20.81 -6.54
N ASP A 84 16.74 -19.84 -6.89
CA ASP A 84 15.50 -20.03 -7.64
C ASP A 84 15.63 -19.40 -9.02
N ASP A 85 15.67 -20.24 -10.05
CA ASP A 85 15.81 -19.85 -11.46
C ASP A 85 14.73 -18.86 -11.94
N ARG A 86 13.61 -18.73 -11.21
CA ARG A 86 12.54 -17.77 -11.52
C ARG A 86 12.89 -16.36 -11.08
N MET A 87 13.80 -16.16 -10.12
CA MET A 87 14.03 -14.86 -9.48
C MET A 87 14.56 -13.80 -10.44
N GLU A 88 15.49 -14.14 -11.33
CA GLU A 88 16.02 -13.19 -12.30
C GLU A 88 14.91 -12.59 -13.17
N ARG A 89 14.07 -13.45 -13.77
CA ARG A 89 12.92 -13.02 -14.55
C ARG A 89 11.90 -12.26 -13.70
N SER A 90 11.66 -12.74 -12.47
CA SER A 90 10.69 -12.17 -11.53
C SER A 90 11.05 -10.74 -11.14
N PHE A 91 12.32 -10.45 -10.83
CA PHE A 91 12.81 -9.12 -10.51
C PHE A 91 12.89 -8.22 -11.76
N ASN A 92 13.35 -8.73 -12.90
CA ASN A 92 13.46 -7.97 -14.15
C ASN A 92 12.11 -7.32 -14.55
N VAL A 93 11.02 -8.08 -14.44
CA VAL A 93 9.68 -7.54 -14.73
C VAL A 93 9.13 -6.66 -13.60
N CYS A 94 9.76 -6.61 -12.43
CA CYS A 94 9.25 -5.92 -11.23
C CYS A 94 10.07 -4.70 -10.81
N TRP A 95 11.24 -4.44 -11.41
CA TRP A 95 11.98 -3.19 -11.18
C TRP A 95 11.07 -1.97 -11.37
N ASP A 96 11.11 -1.04 -10.41
CA ASP A 96 10.46 0.26 -10.56
C ASP A 96 11.13 1.02 -11.70
N ARG A 97 10.32 1.50 -12.65
CA ARG A 97 10.77 2.22 -13.85
C ARG A 97 10.34 3.69 -13.86
N VAL A 98 9.66 4.15 -12.80
CA VAL A 98 9.19 5.54 -12.70
C VAL A 98 10.33 6.46 -12.29
N ASP A 99 11.12 6.04 -11.30
CA ASP A 99 12.34 6.75 -10.93
C ASP A 99 13.53 6.14 -11.69
N PRO A 100 14.26 6.93 -12.51
CA PRO A 100 15.28 6.42 -13.42
C PRO A 100 16.51 5.83 -12.72
N ASN A 101 16.67 6.04 -11.41
CA ASN A 101 17.81 5.55 -10.63
C ASN A 101 17.34 4.63 -9.50
N THR A 102 16.28 3.85 -9.71
CA THR A 102 15.75 2.91 -8.69
C THR A 102 16.67 1.73 -8.44
N TYR A 103 17.44 1.28 -9.43
CA TYR A 103 18.40 0.17 -9.33
C TYR A 103 19.60 0.39 -10.28
N GLN A 104 20.64 -0.43 -10.12
CA GLN A 104 21.86 -0.44 -10.94
C GLN A 104 22.24 -1.87 -11.32
N GLU A 105 23.18 -2.03 -12.27
CA GLU A 105 23.67 -3.33 -12.76
C GLU A 105 24.09 -4.26 -11.60
N ALA A 106 24.73 -3.73 -10.56
CA ALA A 106 25.12 -4.51 -9.38
C ALA A 106 23.92 -5.10 -8.61
N ASP A 107 22.74 -4.45 -8.64
CA ASP A 107 21.52 -5.02 -8.05
C ASP A 107 21.00 -6.19 -8.90
N GLU A 108 21.10 -6.09 -10.24
CA GLU A 108 20.74 -7.18 -11.15
C GLU A 108 21.69 -8.37 -11.01
N GLU A 109 23.00 -8.12 -10.91
CA GLU A 109 24.00 -9.16 -10.62
C GLU A 109 23.76 -9.83 -9.26
N ALA A 110 23.38 -9.07 -8.23
CA ALA A 110 23.02 -9.63 -6.93
C ALA A 110 21.80 -10.54 -7.01
N VAL A 111 20.79 -10.17 -7.79
CA VAL A 111 19.63 -11.04 -8.06
C VAL A 111 20.06 -12.28 -8.84
N ALA A 112 20.85 -12.15 -9.91
CA ALA A 112 21.28 -13.29 -10.72
C ALA A 112 22.18 -14.27 -9.93
N GLY A 113 23.00 -13.74 -9.02
CA GLY A 113 23.94 -14.50 -8.20
C GLY A 113 23.40 -14.95 -6.83
N HIS A 114 22.09 -14.80 -6.57
CA HIS A 114 21.52 -15.23 -5.29
C HIS A 114 21.65 -16.74 -5.07
N GLY A 115 21.73 -17.15 -3.82
CA GLY A 115 21.88 -18.55 -3.42
C GLY A 115 20.88 -19.01 -2.37
N SER A 116 19.98 -18.13 -1.93
CA SER A 116 18.89 -18.46 -1.01
C SER A 116 17.74 -17.46 -1.18
N VAL A 117 16.53 -17.90 -0.81
CA VAL A 117 15.29 -17.13 -0.89
C VAL A 117 14.55 -17.25 0.44
N LEU A 118 14.16 -16.12 1.03
CA LEU A 118 13.34 -16.04 2.22
C LEU A 118 12.07 -15.22 1.94
N TYR A 119 10.91 -15.77 2.28
CA TYR A 119 9.65 -15.05 2.29
C TYR A 119 9.23 -14.66 3.71
N VAL A 120 8.75 -13.42 3.85
CA VAL A 120 8.17 -12.88 5.08
C VAL A 120 6.81 -12.30 4.78
N LEU A 121 5.84 -12.61 5.65
CA LEU A 121 4.46 -12.16 5.54
C LEU A 121 4.17 -11.15 6.66
N GLY A 122 3.71 -9.95 6.31
CA GLY A 122 3.19 -8.97 7.26
C GLY A 122 1.79 -9.34 7.75
N PRO A 123 1.23 -8.68 8.77
CA PRO A 123 -0.13 -8.96 9.23
C PRO A 123 -1.18 -8.58 8.17
N SER A 124 -2.38 -9.14 8.31
CA SER A 124 -3.55 -8.64 7.58
C SER A 124 -3.86 -7.20 7.97
N MET A 125 -4.25 -6.39 7.00
CA MET A 125 -4.42 -4.95 7.16
C MET A 125 -5.86 -4.51 6.89
N ALA A 126 -6.21 -3.36 7.45
CA ALA A 126 -7.35 -2.55 7.05
C ALA A 126 -6.84 -1.19 6.55
N ALA A 127 -7.69 -0.36 5.94
CA ALA A 127 -7.26 0.93 5.42
C ALA A 127 -6.65 1.83 6.52
N GLU A 128 -7.13 1.70 7.75
CA GLU A 128 -6.73 2.48 8.93
C GLU A 128 -5.29 2.22 9.36
N ASN A 129 -4.80 0.98 9.24
CA ASN A 129 -3.47 0.60 9.70
C ASN A 129 -2.46 0.38 8.56
N ALA A 130 -2.92 0.34 7.31
CA ALA A 130 -2.10 0.01 6.13
C ALA A 130 -0.82 0.87 6.01
N VAL A 131 -0.92 2.18 6.23
CA VAL A 131 0.26 3.09 6.16
C VAL A 131 1.30 2.75 7.22
N MET A 132 0.87 2.52 8.47
CA MET A 132 1.79 2.21 9.56
C MET A 132 2.40 0.81 9.39
N THR A 133 1.61 -0.18 8.96
CA THR A 133 2.14 -1.51 8.65
C THR A 133 3.13 -1.47 7.49
N SER A 134 2.89 -0.64 6.47
CA SER A 134 3.85 -0.39 5.38
C SER A 134 5.14 0.28 5.89
N ALA A 135 5.06 1.22 6.82
CA ALA A 135 6.25 1.80 7.43
C ALA A 135 7.07 0.75 8.20
N THR A 136 6.40 -0.15 8.94
CA THR A 136 7.04 -1.31 9.59
C THR A 136 7.66 -2.26 8.57
N ALA A 137 6.98 -2.53 7.45
CA ALA A 137 7.52 -3.34 6.37
C ALA A 137 8.79 -2.71 5.76
N LEU A 138 8.82 -1.39 5.54
CA LEU A 138 10.02 -0.68 5.10
C LEU A 138 11.17 -0.78 6.12
N GLN A 139 10.88 -0.65 7.41
CA GLN A 139 11.87 -0.88 8.47
C GLN A 139 12.40 -2.32 8.45
N PHE A 140 11.53 -3.29 8.19
CA PHE A 140 11.92 -4.69 8.02
C PHE A 140 12.85 -4.87 6.83
N VAL A 141 12.54 -4.26 5.68
CA VAL A 141 13.38 -4.28 4.48
C VAL A 141 14.77 -3.72 4.77
N GLN A 142 14.86 -2.54 5.40
CA GLN A 142 16.13 -1.95 5.82
C GLN A 142 16.92 -2.90 6.72
N HIS A 143 16.28 -3.45 7.76
CA HIS A 143 16.93 -4.36 8.69
C HIS A 143 17.53 -5.57 7.96
N MET A 144 16.77 -6.20 7.07
CA MET A 144 17.23 -7.37 6.33
C MET A 144 18.41 -7.05 5.40
N LEU A 145 18.37 -5.92 4.70
CA LEU A 145 19.48 -5.45 3.85
C LEU A 145 20.76 -5.17 4.65
N ASP A 146 20.65 -4.76 5.91
CA ASP A 146 21.81 -4.57 6.79
C ASP A 146 22.33 -5.89 7.39
N HIS A 147 21.54 -6.96 7.32
CA HIS A 147 21.81 -8.25 7.97
C HIS A 147 21.77 -9.45 7.01
N GLY A 148 22.25 -9.25 5.78
CA GLY A 148 22.59 -10.33 4.85
C GLY A 148 21.70 -10.49 3.63
N ALA A 149 20.57 -9.77 3.53
CA ALA A 149 19.81 -9.73 2.30
C ALA A 149 20.57 -8.91 1.24
N ILE A 150 20.66 -9.45 0.03
CA ILE A 150 21.35 -8.81 -1.11
C ILE A 150 20.38 -8.17 -2.10
N ALA A 151 19.12 -8.61 -2.12
CA ALA A 151 18.05 -8.00 -2.91
C ALA A 151 16.70 -8.24 -2.23
N VAL A 152 15.73 -7.36 -2.49
CA VAL A 152 14.40 -7.40 -1.89
C VAL A 152 13.33 -7.03 -2.91
N LYS A 153 12.21 -7.75 -2.87
CA LYS A 153 11.02 -7.49 -3.69
C LYS A 153 9.74 -7.53 -2.84
N GLY A 154 8.87 -6.54 -3.05
CA GLY A 154 7.51 -6.53 -2.54
C GLY A 154 6.59 -7.31 -3.49
N GLU A 155 6.25 -8.55 -3.12
CA GLU A 155 5.46 -9.46 -3.96
C GLU A 155 3.99 -9.06 -4.07
N SER A 156 3.43 -8.42 -3.03
CA SER A 156 2.02 -8.01 -3.01
C SER A 156 1.65 -7.07 -4.16
N ALA A 157 2.61 -6.30 -4.69
CA ALA A 157 2.42 -5.52 -5.92
C ALA A 157 3.34 -5.95 -7.07
N GLY A 158 4.36 -6.76 -6.77
CA GLY A 158 5.43 -7.07 -7.71
C GLY A 158 6.27 -5.83 -8.03
N VAL A 159 6.84 -5.20 -7.00
CA VAL A 159 7.79 -4.09 -7.14
C VAL A 159 9.14 -4.44 -6.53
N ALA A 160 10.21 -4.07 -7.21
CA ALA A 160 11.58 -4.20 -6.73
C ALA A 160 12.31 -2.87 -6.90
N HIS A 161 13.18 -2.57 -5.93
CA HIS A 161 14.11 -1.46 -5.95
C HIS A 161 15.52 -1.98 -5.67
N GLY A 162 16.53 -1.27 -6.14
CA GLY A 162 17.91 -1.53 -5.75
C GLY A 162 18.12 -1.28 -4.27
N ALA A 163 19.16 -1.89 -3.69
CA ALA A 163 19.38 -1.84 -2.24
C ALA A 163 19.49 -0.40 -1.73
N ARG A 164 20.17 0.48 -2.47
CA ARG A 164 20.27 1.92 -2.14
C ARG A 164 18.88 2.57 -2.05
N ARG A 165 18.03 2.33 -3.03
CA ARG A 165 16.72 2.98 -3.12
C ARG A 165 15.78 2.51 -2.01
N TRP A 166 15.82 1.24 -1.65
CA TRP A 166 15.10 0.73 -0.46
C TRP A 166 15.51 1.49 0.82
N LYS A 167 16.82 1.69 1.04
CA LYS A 167 17.32 2.44 2.21
C LYS A 167 16.90 3.91 2.19
N GLU A 168 16.92 4.55 1.03
CA GLU A 168 16.44 5.93 0.87
C GLU A 168 14.95 6.07 1.22
N LEU A 169 14.10 5.15 0.74
CA LEU A 169 12.67 5.13 1.04
C LEU A 169 12.41 4.87 2.52
N PHE A 170 13.18 3.99 3.16
CA PHE A 170 13.12 3.80 4.60
C PHE A 170 13.46 5.10 5.34
N GLU A 171 14.56 5.77 5.00
CA GLU A 171 14.97 7.01 5.64
C GLU A 171 13.94 8.14 5.47
N GLN A 172 13.34 8.24 4.29
CA GLN A 172 12.21 9.15 4.04
C GLN A 172 11.03 8.80 4.97
N SER A 173 10.61 7.54 5.02
CA SER A 173 9.47 7.11 5.86
C SER A 173 9.72 7.37 7.34
N ARG A 174 10.95 7.16 7.81
CA ARG A 174 11.37 7.45 9.18
C ARG A 174 11.31 8.94 9.48
N SER A 175 11.76 9.78 8.55
CA SER A 175 11.67 11.25 8.67
C SER A 175 10.21 11.72 8.70
N ASP A 176 9.38 11.25 7.77
CA ASP A 176 7.97 11.60 7.66
C ASP A 176 7.19 11.23 8.93
N ALA A 177 7.45 10.03 9.47
CA ALA A 177 6.88 9.58 10.73
C ALA A 177 7.34 10.44 11.92
N ALA A 178 8.63 10.79 11.98
CA ALA A 178 9.18 11.62 13.05
C ALA A 178 8.63 13.07 13.02
N SER A 179 8.30 13.59 11.84
CA SER A 179 7.64 14.90 11.70
C SER A 179 6.13 14.87 11.88
N GLY A 180 5.52 13.67 11.97
CA GLY A 180 4.07 13.50 12.05
C GLY A 180 3.34 13.82 10.73
N ASP A 181 4.05 13.83 9.60
CA ASP A 181 3.46 14.08 8.28
C ASP A 181 2.92 12.78 7.70
N LEU A 182 1.69 12.45 8.08
CA LEU A 182 1.04 11.20 7.66
C LEU A 182 0.79 11.12 6.16
N LEU A 183 0.67 12.26 5.46
CA LEU A 183 0.47 12.30 4.02
C LEU A 183 1.78 11.99 3.29
N ALA A 184 2.88 12.60 3.73
CA ALA A 184 4.21 12.27 3.24
C ALA A 184 4.55 10.79 3.51
N LEU A 185 4.25 10.30 4.72
CA LEU A 185 4.47 8.90 5.08
C LEU A 185 3.67 7.94 4.18
N ALA A 186 2.39 8.21 3.97
CA ALA A 186 1.55 7.42 3.07
C ALA A 186 2.09 7.41 1.63
N LYS A 187 2.54 8.57 1.14
CA LYS A 187 3.18 8.70 -0.16
C LYS A 187 4.46 7.86 -0.23
N THR A 188 5.38 7.99 0.74
CA THR A 188 6.64 7.25 0.77
C THR A 188 6.40 5.74 0.80
N CYS A 189 5.50 5.26 1.65
CA CYS A 189 5.10 3.85 1.69
C CYS A 189 4.51 3.36 0.36
N ARG A 190 3.70 4.20 -0.30
CA ARG A 190 3.11 3.89 -1.61
C ARG A 190 4.17 3.81 -2.71
N LEU A 191 5.13 4.73 -2.72
CA LEU A 191 6.27 4.70 -3.65
C LEU A 191 7.12 3.44 -3.47
N ALA A 192 7.27 2.99 -2.22
CA ALA A 192 8.04 1.79 -1.91
C ALA A 192 7.37 0.51 -2.39
N PHE A 193 6.05 0.37 -2.17
CA PHE A 193 5.38 -0.92 -2.34
C PHE A 193 4.38 -1.00 -3.48
N ALA A 194 4.09 0.09 -4.20
CA ALA A 194 3.18 0.05 -5.33
C ALA A 194 3.91 0.18 -6.66
N ARG A 195 3.45 -0.60 -7.64
CA ARG A 195 3.93 -0.53 -9.02
C ARG A 195 3.00 0.31 -9.87
N ARG A 196 3.59 1.18 -10.70
CA ARG A 196 2.88 1.97 -11.71
C ARG A 196 3.85 2.49 -12.77
N PRO A 197 3.40 2.79 -14.00
CA PRO A 197 2.21 2.18 -14.56
C PRO A 197 2.48 0.69 -14.85
N ILE A 198 1.43 -0.11 -14.86
CA ILE A 198 1.40 -1.45 -15.45
C ILE A 198 0.33 -1.50 -16.53
N GLY A 199 0.41 -2.48 -17.44
CA GLY A 199 -0.56 -2.63 -18.53
C GLY A 199 0.01 -2.18 -19.87
N ASP A 200 -0.89 -1.90 -20.82
CA ASP A 200 -0.56 -1.62 -22.21
C ASP A 200 -1.47 -0.54 -22.80
N ASP A 201 -1.16 -0.11 -24.02
CA ASP A 201 -1.89 0.97 -24.68
C ASP A 201 -3.31 0.58 -25.10
N ALA A 202 -3.60 -0.72 -25.23
CA ALA A 202 -4.88 -1.19 -25.72
C ALA A 202 -5.95 -1.17 -24.61
N LYS A 203 -5.55 -1.49 -23.38
CA LYS A 203 -6.45 -1.51 -22.21
C LYS A 203 -6.28 -0.29 -21.29
N GLY A 204 -5.25 0.50 -21.52
CA GLY A 204 -4.83 1.55 -20.60
C GLY A 204 -3.85 1.02 -19.56
N MET A 205 -3.41 1.94 -18.71
CA MET A 205 -2.38 1.67 -17.71
C MET A 205 -2.96 1.80 -16.31
N ALA A 206 -2.49 0.96 -15.38
CA ALA A 206 -2.97 0.92 -14.01
C ALA A 206 -1.84 0.97 -12.97
N SER A 207 -2.19 1.29 -11.74
CA SER A 207 -1.38 0.99 -10.56
C SER A 207 -1.75 -0.39 -10.00
N VAL A 208 -0.82 -0.98 -9.25
CA VAL A 208 -1.05 -2.13 -8.37
C VAL A 208 -0.35 -1.88 -7.04
N GLY A 209 -1.03 -2.17 -5.94
CA GLY A 209 -0.47 -2.10 -4.60
C GLY A 209 -0.89 -0.89 -3.78
N PHE A 210 -1.79 -0.03 -4.27
CA PHE A 210 -2.30 1.10 -3.47
C PHE A 210 -3.09 0.62 -2.24
N HIS A 211 -3.61 -0.61 -2.25
CA HIS A 211 -4.21 -1.22 -1.07
C HIS A 211 -3.24 -1.37 0.11
N LEU A 212 -1.92 -1.43 -0.15
CA LEU A 212 -0.90 -1.50 0.90
C LEU A 212 -0.79 -0.20 1.71
N VAL A 213 -1.37 0.89 1.21
CA VAL A 213 -1.54 2.16 1.95
C VAL A 213 -3.01 2.53 2.15
N GLY A 214 -3.93 1.56 2.00
CA GLY A 214 -5.35 1.77 2.28
C GLY A 214 -6.12 2.52 1.21
N LEU A 215 -5.65 2.49 -0.05
CA LEU A 215 -6.27 3.21 -1.17
C LEU A 215 -6.70 2.26 -2.31
N PRO A 216 -7.73 2.62 -3.08
CA PRO A 216 -8.01 1.94 -4.35
C PRO A 216 -6.87 2.18 -5.34
N ASP A 217 -6.67 1.25 -6.28
CA ASP A 217 -5.75 1.45 -7.39
C ASP A 217 -6.32 2.45 -8.39
N VAL A 218 -5.47 2.99 -9.26
CA VAL A 218 -5.87 3.93 -10.32
C VAL A 218 -5.64 3.27 -11.67
N GLU A 219 -6.63 3.37 -12.55
CA GLU A 219 -6.56 2.96 -13.95
C GLU A 219 -6.81 4.17 -14.86
N VAL A 220 -5.97 4.32 -15.89
CA VAL A 220 -6.00 5.44 -16.82
C VAL A 220 -6.14 4.88 -18.23
N GLY A 221 -7.33 5.03 -18.79
CA GLY A 221 -7.58 4.95 -20.22
C GLY A 221 -7.24 6.27 -20.89
N PHE A 222 -6.47 6.23 -21.97
CA PHE A 222 -5.98 7.42 -22.66
C PHE A 222 -6.11 7.31 -24.18
N ILE A 223 -6.29 8.46 -24.83
CA ILE A 223 -6.38 8.58 -26.29
C ILE A 223 -5.06 9.11 -26.81
N ARG A 224 -4.48 8.42 -27.81
CA ARG A 224 -3.22 8.82 -28.44
C ARG A 224 -3.45 9.45 -29.80
N LYS A 225 -2.52 10.32 -30.19
CA LYS A 225 -2.53 10.94 -31.52
C LYS A 225 -2.22 9.94 -32.63
N ASP A 226 -1.41 8.93 -32.34
CA ASP A 226 -1.09 7.83 -33.26
C ASP A 226 -1.25 6.50 -32.52
N GLU A 227 -2.33 5.80 -32.82
CA GLU A 227 -2.69 4.53 -32.19
C GLU A 227 -1.82 3.34 -32.67
N ASN A 228 -0.99 3.55 -33.71
CA ASN A 228 -0.17 2.47 -34.29
C ASN A 228 1.23 2.35 -33.67
N LEU A 229 1.64 3.31 -32.86
CA LEU A 229 2.94 3.29 -32.17
C LEU A 229 2.72 2.88 -30.71
N PRO A 230 3.67 2.21 -30.02
CA PRO A 230 3.58 1.99 -28.58
C PRO A 230 3.86 3.28 -27.78
N SER A 231 3.38 3.39 -26.54
CA SER A 231 3.61 4.54 -25.68
C SER A 231 5.09 4.67 -25.35
N THR A 232 5.59 5.88 -25.47
CA THR A 232 6.97 6.24 -25.15
C THR A 232 7.19 6.28 -23.63
N ASN A 233 8.44 6.13 -23.18
CA ASN A 233 8.76 6.23 -21.75
C ASN A 233 8.28 7.56 -21.14
N PRO A 234 8.43 8.74 -21.78
CA PRO A 234 7.87 9.99 -21.25
C PRO A 234 6.34 9.99 -21.08
N GLU A 235 5.59 9.34 -21.98
CA GLU A 235 4.13 9.21 -21.84
C GLU A 235 3.76 8.31 -20.64
N GLN A 236 4.47 7.19 -20.47
CA GLN A 236 4.29 6.30 -19.32
C GLN A 236 4.60 7.03 -18.00
N LEU A 237 5.66 7.84 -17.96
CA LEU A 237 6.02 8.64 -16.79
C LEU A 237 4.96 9.72 -16.46
N LYS A 238 4.35 10.35 -17.47
CA LYS A 238 3.21 11.26 -17.25
C LYS A 238 2.03 10.55 -16.62
N ILE A 239 1.74 9.32 -17.07
CA ILE A 239 0.64 8.52 -16.51
C ILE A 239 0.94 8.12 -15.07
N ALA A 240 2.16 7.67 -14.77
CA ALA A 240 2.56 7.40 -13.38
C ALA A 240 2.43 8.63 -12.48
N ALA A 241 2.84 9.80 -12.96
CA ALA A 241 2.69 11.06 -12.23
C ALA A 241 1.21 11.39 -11.98
N LEU A 242 0.33 11.17 -12.96
CA LEU A 242 -1.12 11.35 -12.78
C LEU A 242 -1.66 10.38 -11.71
N MET A 243 -1.27 9.11 -11.73
CA MET A 243 -1.66 8.14 -10.71
C MET A 243 -1.17 8.55 -9.32
N ASP A 244 0.04 9.10 -9.23
CA ASP A 244 0.61 9.66 -7.99
C ASP A 244 -0.22 10.83 -7.47
N ASP A 245 -0.58 11.77 -8.34
CA ASP A 245 -1.35 12.96 -7.97
C ASP A 245 -2.75 12.58 -7.48
N ILE A 246 -3.41 11.62 -8.14
CA ILE A 246 -4.72 11.10 -7.74
C ILE A 246 -4.62 10.41 -6.39
N ALA A 247 -3.62 9.55 -6.18
CA ALA A 247 -3.42 8.87 -4.90
C ALA A 247 -3.16 9.86 -3.76
N ASP A 248 -2.32 10.85 -3.99
CA ASP A 248 -2.03 11.91 -3.04
C ASP A 248 -3.30 12.73 -2.75
N GLN A 249 -4.17 12.95 -3.73
CA GLN A 249 -5.47 13.59 -3.53
C GLN A 249 -6.46 12.71 -2.76
N MET A 250 -6.51 11.40 -3.04
CA MET A 250 -7.35 10.46 -2.28
C MET A 250 -6.97 10.43 -0.80
N ALA A 251 -5.66 10.45 -0.50
CA ALA A 251 -5.17 10.50 0.88
C ALA A 251 -5.51 11.83 1.58
N ARG A 252 -5.50 12.95 0.85
CA ARG A 252 -5.79 14.29 1.41
C ARG A 252 -7.28 14.58 1.58
N ASP A 253 -8.05 14.33 0.53
CA ASP A 253 -9.42 14.84 0.38
C ASP A 253 -10.47 13.72 0.51
N GLY A 254 -10.01 12.46 0.52
CA GLY A 254 -10.84 11.26 0.51
C GLY A 254 -11.12 10.75 -0.91
N VAL A 255 -11.37 9.43 -1.00
CA VAL A 255 -11.60 8.72 -2.26
C VAL A 255 -12.79 9.29 -3.02
N GLN A 256 -13.97 9.41 -2.38
CA GLN A 256 -15.19 9.86 -3.06
C GLN A 256 -15.09 11.31 -3.57
N THR A 257 -14.43 12.18 -2.81
CA THR A 257 -14.15 13.57 -3.21
C THR A 257 -13.29 13.59 -4.46
N THR A 258 -12.22 12.79 -4.47
CA THR A 258 -11.28 12.69 -5.60
C THR A 258 -11.95 12.12 -6.84
N VAL A 259 -12.71 11.02 -6.70
CA VAL A 259 -13.48 10.41 -7.79
C VAL A 259 -14.40 11.43 -8.45
N THR A 260 -15.11 12.23 -7.65
CA THR A 260 -16.00 13.28 -8.15
C THR A 260 -15.22 14.40 -8.85
N ALA A 261 -14.10 14.85 -8.29
CA ALA A 261 -13.28 15.92 -8.83
C ALA A 261 -12.70 15.59 -10.22
N HIS A 262 -12.37 14.31 -10.46
CA HIS A 262 -11.81 13.83 -11.72
C HIS A 262 -12.85 13.28 -12.70
N GLN A 263 -14.15 13.33 -12.37
CA GLN A 263 -15.20 12.67 -13.15
C GLN A 263 -14.90 11.17 -13.39
N ALA A 264 -14.20 10.55 -12.44
CA ALA A 264 -13.78 9.17 -12.49
C ALA A 264 -14.89 8.23 -12.02
N THR A 265 -14.69 6.93 -12.19
CA THR A 265 -15.56 5.89 -11.60
C THR A 265 -14.79 5.04 -10.61
N LEU A 266 -15.44 4.64 -9.52
CA LEU A 266 -14.90 3.66 -8.56
C LEU A 266 -15.65 2.34 -8.72
N SER A 267 -14.93 1.27 -9.07
CA SER A 267 -15.47 -0.09 -9.22
C SER A 267 -14.76 -1.08 -8.32
N ASN A 268 -15.32 -2.28 -8.20
CA ASN A 268 -14.61 -3.41 -7.59
C ASN A 268 -13.39 -3.77 -8.46
N ASP A 269 -12.33 -4.28 -7.84
CA ASP A 269 -11.21 -4.84 -8.59
C ASP A 269 -11.62 -6.19 -9.19
N MET A 270 -11.51 -6.29 -10.51
CA MET A 270 -11.80 -7.51 -11.27
C MET A 270 -10.56 -8.04 -12.00
N ARG A 271 -9.38 -7.43 -11.75
CA ARG A 271 -8.12 -7.76 -12.42
C ARG A 271 -7.43 -8.97 -11.79
N TYR A 272 -7.75 -9.24 -10.53
CA TYR A 272 -7.18 -10.31 -9.72
C TYR A 272 -8.29 -11.09 -9.01
N GLU A 273 -8.05 -12.37 -8.76
CA GLU A 273 -8.87 -13.16 -7.84
C GLU A 273 -8.77 -12.59 -6.43
N ASP A 274 -9.84 -12.71 -5.64
CA ASP A 274 -9.96 -12.04 -4.34
C ASP A 274 -9.06 -12.62 -3.24
N ASP A 275 -8.38 -13.74 -3.49
CA ASP A 275 -7.32 -14.31 -2.65
C ASP A 275 -5.91 -13.89 -3.07
N SER A 276 -5.77 -13.21 -4.22
CA SER A 276 -4.50 -12.74 -4.73
C SER A 276 -3.94 -11.60 -3.88
N TYR A 277 -2.64 -11.65 -3.54
CA TYR A 277 -1.97 -10.54 -2.86
C TYR A 277 -1.99 -9.20 -3.62
N LYS A 278 -2.31 -9.23 -4.93
CA LYS A 278 -2.45 -8.03 -5.78
C LYS A 278 -3.87 -7.46 -5.80
N PHE A 279 -4.85 -8.22 -5.32
CA PHE A 279 -6.24 -7.79 -5.29
C PHE A 279 -6.41 -6.55 -4.41
N ASN A 280 -7.08 -5.53 -4.94
CA ASN A 280 -7.38 -4.32 -4.19
C ASN A 280 -8.81 -4.37 -3.59
N PRO A 281 -8.96 -4.60 -2.27
CA PRO A 281 -10.28 -4.66 -1.65
C PRO A 281 -10.97 -3.29 -1.56
N PHE A 282 -10.26 -2.19 -1.81
CA PHE A 282 -10.82 -0.85 -1.85
C PHE A 282 -11.30 -0.45 -3.27
N GLY A 283 -11.00 -1.28 -4.27
CA GLY A 283 -11.45 -1.11 -5.65
C GLY A 283 -10.44 -0.43 -6.57
N VAL A 284 -10.94 0.04 -7.70
CA VAL A 284 -10.16 0.71 -8.75
C VAL A 284 -10.87 2.00 -9.17
N VAL A 285 -10.13 3.11 -9.16
CA VAL A 285 -10.54 4.41 -9.70
C VAL A 285 -10.13 4.48 -11.16
N SER A 286 -11.10 4.48 -12.07
CA SER A 286 -10.86 4.54 -13.51
C SER A 286 -11.09 5.95 -14.06
N ILE A 287 -10.10 6.48 -14.75
CA ILE A 287 -10.17 7.70 -15.56
C ILE A 287 -10.15 7.29 -17.03
N GLN A 288 -11.07 7.84 -17.82
CA GLN A 288 -11.21 7.56 -19.24
C GLN A 288 -10.85 8.79 -20.06
N ASP A 289 -10.53 8.56 -21.34
CA ASP A 289 -10.29 9.60 -22.35
C ASP A 289 -9.19 10.62 -21.99
N TYR A 290 -8.21 10.22 -21.18
CA TYR A 290 -7.08 11.08 -20.85
C TYR A 290 -6.25 11.42 -22.11
N LYS A 291 -5.89 12.69 -22.29
CA LYS A 291 -5.17 13.17 -23.47
C LYS A 291 -3.69 13.32 -23.16
N LEU A 292 -2.84 12.54 -23.84
CA LEU A 292 -1.37 12.52 -23.67
C LEU A 292 -0.61 13.63 -24.40
#